data_AF-A0A3C1A686-F1
#
_entry.id   AF-A0A3C1A686-F1
#
_cell.length_a   1.000
_cell.length_b   1.000
_cell.length_c   1.000
_cell.angle_alpha   90.00
_cell.angle_beta   90.00
_cell.angle_gamma   90.00
#
_symmetry.space_group_name_H-M   'P 1'
#
loop_
_entity.id
_entity.type
_entity.pdbx_description
1 polymer ?
#
loop_
_entity_poly.entity_id
_entity_poly.type
_entity_poly.pdbx_seq_one_letter_code
_entity_poly.pdbx_strand_id
1 'polypeptide(L)'
;MKGYIISICLSAIIASLADIISPKEHQKYIRILLGFLMLSVILSPLPGIKKIKLEPLKSQIADNTAVFSDGISKKLKENVESDISERLKGEFGIVCDAEVLLEIDEQHKIRGVKRIELSKKIPENAIARLKEVYGCERIEYKIK
;
A
#
# COMPACT_ATOMS: atom_id res chain seq x y z
N MET A 1 -16.93 38.55 2.61
CA MET A 1 -17.35 38.06 3.94
C MET A 1 -18.39 36.95 3.85
N LYS A 2 -19.53 37.11 3.15
CA LYS A 2 -20.57 36.06 3.04
C LYS A 2 -20.03 34.71 2.52
N GLY A 3 -19.26 34.71 1.44
CA GLY A 3 -18.65 33.48 0.89
C GLY A 3 -17.66 32.80 1.84
N TYR A 4 -16.93 33.56 2.65
CA TYR A 4 -15.97 33.03 3.63
C TYR A 4 -16.68 32.29 4.78
N ILE A 5 -17.77 32.88 5.28
CA ILE A 5 -18.61 32.25 6.31
C ILE A 5 -19.21 30.94 5.76
N ILE A 6 -19.67 30.94 4.50
CA ILE A 6 -20.18 29.74 3.84
C ILE A 6 -19.08 28.66 3.72
N SER A 7 -17.85 29.03 3.37
CA SER A 7 -16.73 28.09 3.31
C SER A 7 -16.39 27.46 4.66
N ILE A 8 -16.40 28.24 5.75
CA ILE A 8 -16.21 27.70 7.11
C ILE A 8 -17.32 26.72 7.48
N CYS A 9 -18.58 27.09 7.24
CA CYS A 9 -19.72 26.20 7.50
C CYS A 9 -19.63 24.90 6.69
N LEU A 10 -19.26 24.98 5.40
CA LEU A 10 -19.11 23.81 4.55
C LEU A 10 -17.96 22.90 5.02
N SER A 11 -16.82 23.47 5.39
CA SER A 11 -15.70 22.72 5.94
C SER A 11 -16.05 22.05 7.28
N ALA A 12 -16.85 22.71 8.13
CA ALA A 12 -17.34 22.11 9.37
C ALA A 12 -18.24 20.89 9.11
N ILE A 13 -19.14 20.99 8.14
CA ILE A 13 -20.04 19.89 7.75
C ILE A 13 -19.24 18.70 7.20
N ILE A 14 -18.25 18.96 6.34
CA ILE A 14 -17.36 17.93 5.79
C ILE A 14 -16.55 17.27 6.91
N ALA A 15 -16.08 18.04 7.88
CA ALA A 15 -15.34 17.52 9.03
C ALA A 15 -16.19 16.59 9.89
N SER A 16 -17.45 16.95 10.16
CA SER A 16 -18.38 16.11 10.91
C SER A 16 -18.71 14.81 10.17
N LEU A 17 -18.88 14.86 8.85
CA LEU A 17 -19.11 13.65 8.03
C LEU A 17 -17.88 12.74 8.01
N ALA A 18 -16.68 13.32 7.92
CA ALA A 18 -15.44 12.57 7.94
C ALA A 18 -15.19 11.86 9.28
N ASP A 19 -15.57 12.47 10.42
CA ASP A 19 -15.48 11.85 11.75
C ASP A 19 -16.44 10.66 11.90
N ILE A 20 -17.62 10.72 11.26
CA ILE A 20 -18.60 9.61 11.26
C ILE A 20 -18.12 8.42 10.41
N ILE A 21 -17.50 8.69 9.26
CA ILE A 21 -17.09 7.66 8.28
C ILE A 21 -15.71 7.07 8.62
N SER A 22 -14.91 7.76 9.42
CA SER A 22 -13.53 7.37 9.74
C SER A 22 -13.45 6.01 10.47
N PRO A 23 -12.57 5.09 10.03
CA PRO A 23 -12.30 3.85 10.76
C PRO A 23 -11.66 4.13 12.12
N LYS A 24 -12.08 3.37 13.15
CA LYS A 24 -11.70 3.59 14.57
C LYS A 24 -10.19 3.52 14.80
N GLU A 25 -9.46 2.69 14.05
CA GLU A 25 -8.00 2.55 14.17
C GLU A 25 -7.21 3.81 13.77
N HIS A 26 -7.77 4.65 12.89
CA HIS A 26 -7.08 5.85 12.39
C HIS A 26 -7.78 7.17 12.75
N GLN A 27 -8.85 7.09 13.54
CA GLN A 27 -9.69 8.24 13.90
C GLN A 27 -8.89 9.38 14.55
N LYS A 28 -7.90 9.06 15.40
CA LYS A 28 -7.04 10.07 16.05
C LYS A 28 -6.25 10.91 15.03
N TYR A 29 -5.69 10.27 14.01
CA TYR A 29 -4.90 10.94 12.97
C TYR A 29 -5.79 11.76 12.02
N ILE A 30 -6.93 11.19 11.64
CA ILE A 30 -7.93 11.87 10.79
C ILE A 30 -8.47 13.12 11.48
N ARG A 31 -8.72 13.06 12.80
CA ARG A 31 -9.18 14.20 13.60
C ARG A 31 -8.14 15.32 13.71
N ILE A 32 -6.86 14.98 13.83
CA ILE A 32 -5.75 15.96 13.81
C ILE A 32 -5.70 16.67 12.45
N LEU A 33 -5.79 15.90 11.36
CA LEU A 33 -5.70 16.43 10.00
C LEU A 33 -6.89 17.34 9.66
N LEU A 34 -8.10 16.96 10.08
CA LEU A 34 -9.31 17.79 10.00
C LEU A 34 -9.19 19.09 10.79
N GLY A 35 -8.58 19.05 11.97
CA GLY A 35 -8.28 20.24 12.76
C GLY A 35 -7.36 21.22 12.04
N PHE A 36 -6.29 20.72 11.41
CA PHE A 36 -5.38 21.53 10.59
C PHE A 36 -6.09 22.11 9.36
N LEU A 37 -6.94 21.33 8.70
CA LEU A 37 -7.72 21.79 7.55
C LEU A 37 -8.65 22.94 7.93
N MET A 38 -9.38 22.81 9.05
CA MET A 38 -10.27 23.85 9.56
C MET A 38 -9.50 25.12 9.94
N LEU A 39 -8.36 24.99 10.62
CA LEU A 39 -7.47 26.11 10.92
C LEU A 39 -6.98 26.80 9.65
N SER A 40 -6.65 26.05 8.59
CA SER A 40 -6.20 26.64 7.31
C SER A 40 -7.30 27.46 6.63
N VAL A 41 -8.56 27.01 6.70
CA VAL A 41 -9.72 27.73 6.15
C VAL A 41 -10.00 29.00 6.95
N ILE A 42 -9.88 28.96 8.27
CA ILE A 42 -10.07 30.11 9.16
C ILE A 42 -8.94 31.14 9.02
N LEU A 43 -7.71 30.69 8.77
CA LEU A 43 -6.54 31.55 8.61
C LEU A 43 -6.36 32.06 7.16
N SER A 44 -7.06 31.48 6.19
CA SER A 44 -7.06 31.85 4.76
C SER A 44 -7.19 33.36 4.44
N PRO A 45 -8.03 34.16 5.13
CA PRO A 45 -8.14 35.59 4.83
C PRO A 45 -6.99 36.43 5.38
N LEU A 46 -6.05 35.87 6.15
CA LEU A 46 -4.90 36.62 6.66
C LEU A 46 -3.92 36.94 5.51
N PRO A 47 -3.62 38.23 5.25
CA PRO A 47 -2.81 38.65 4.10
C PRO A 47 -1.36 38.15 4.10
N GLY A 48 -0.89 37.51 5.18
CA GLY A 48 0.45 36.91 5.29
C GLY A 48 0.55 35.42 4.92
N ILE A 49 -0.56 34.68 4.78
CA ILE A 49 -0.53 33.22 4.65
C ILE A 49 -0.60 32.75 3.18
N LYS A 50 -0.95 33.66 2.25
CA LYS A 50 -1.07 33.37 0.81
C LYS A 50 0.22 32.90 0.10
N LYS A 51 1.38 32.88 0.78
CA LYS A 51 2.67 32.50 0.20
C LYS A 51 3.44 31.42 0.99
N ILE A 52 2.77 30.56 1.75
CA ILE A 52 3.42 29.30 2.13
C ILE A 52 3.38 28.41 0.88
N LYS A 53 4.38 28.57 0.00
CA LYS A 53 4.62 27.65 -1.12
C LYS A 53 4.75 26.24 -0.53
N LEU A 54 3.75 25.39 -0.75
CA LEU A 54 3.73 23.97 -0.39
C LEU A 54 4.72 23.12 -1.22
N GLU A 55 5.62 23.76 -1.98
CA GLU A 55 6.65 23.11 -2.79
C GLU A 55 7.51 22.08 -2.01
N PRO A 56 7.97 22.32 -0.76
CA PRO A 56 8.75 21.32 -0.02
C PRO A 56 7.90 20.17 0.54
N LEU A 57 6.57 20.29 0.57
CA LEU A 57 5.69 19.21 1.03
C LEU A 57 5.48 18.14 -0.05
N LYS A 58 5.43 18.56 -1.33
CA LYS A 58 5.28 17.62 -2.46
C LYS A 58 6.46 16.68 -2.60
N SER A 59 7.69 17.16 -2.37
CA SER A 59 8.89 16.30 -2.42
C SER A 59 8.92 15.30 -1.26
N GLN A 60 8.54 15.71 -0.05
CA GLN A 60 8.50 14.80 1.12
C GLN A 60 7.39 13.74 1.04
N ILE A 61 6.27 14.03 0.36
CA ILE A 61 5.21 13.03 0.11
C ILE A 61 5.65 12.01 -0.95
N ALA A 62 6.41 12.44 -1.96
CA ALA A 62 6.99 11.56 -2.97
C ALA A 62 8.04 10.60 -2.37
N ASP A 63 8.86 11.08 -1.44
CA ASP A 63 9.85 10.22 -0.77
C ASP A 63 9.20 9.18 0.18
N ASN A 64 8.11 9.54 0.87
CA ASN A 64 7.40 8.58 1.72
C ASN A 64 6.64 7.52 0.91
N THR A 65 6.18 7.83 -0.31
CA THR A 65 5.47 6.83 -1.14
C THR A 65 6.39 5.69 -1.57
N ALA A 66 7.69 5.94 -1.77
CA ALA A 66 8.68 4.89 -2.02
C ALA A 66 8.84 3.95 -0.81
N VAL A 67 8.93 4.50 0.40
CA VAL A 67 9.05 3.70 1.64
C VAL A 67 7.80 2.84 1.91
N PHE A 68 6.60 3.39 1.66
CA PHE A 68 5.35 2.62 1.76
C PHE A 68 5.25 1.54 0.67
N SER A 69 5.71 1.83 -0.55
CA SER A 69 5.81 0.85 -1.64
C SER A 69 6.65 -0.37 -1.23
N ASP A 70 7.82 -0.12 -0.63
CA ASP A 70 8.75 -1.19 -0.25
C ASP A 70 8.20 -2.06 0.89
N GLY A 71 7.46 -1.46 1.83
CA GLY A 71 6.75 -2.21 2.86
C GLY A 71 5.63 -3.09 2.28
N ILE A 72 4.89 -2.58 1.30
CA ILE A 72 3.80 -3.31 0.63
C ILE A 72 4.37 -4.46 -0.21
N SER A 73 5.45 -4.23 -0.97
CA SER A 73 6.07 -5.25 -1.81
C SER A 73 6.69 -6.37 -0.96
N LYS A 74 7.34 -6.04 0.15
CA LYS A 74 7.87 -7.03 1.09
C LYS A 74 6.76 -7.87 1.72
N LYS A 75 5.69 -7.23 2.20
CA LYS A 75 4.57 -7.95 2.83
C LYS A 75 3.81 -8.81 1.82
N LEU A 76 3.67 -8.35 0.58
CA LEU A 76 3.09 -9.17 -0.49
C LEU A 76 3.98 -10.37 -0.79
N LYS A 77 5.30 -10.18 -0.89
CA LYS A 77 6.27 -11.27 -1.07
C LYS A 77 6.11 -12.32 0.03
N GLU A 78 6.16 -11.92 1.30
CA GLU A 78 5.99 -12.83 2.46
C GLU A 78 4.66 -13.60 2.42
N ASN A 79 3.55 -12.91 2.09
CA ASN A 79 2.25 -13.54 1.99
C ASN A 79 2.18 -14.59 0.86
N VAL A 80 2.76 -14.28 -0.31
CA VAL A 80 2.78 -15.21 -1.45
C VAL A 80 3.68 -16.42 -1.15
N GLU A 81 4.83 -16.21 -0.51
CA GLU A 81 5.72 -17.28 -0.06
C GLU A 81 5.03 -18.23 0.94
N SER A 82 4.31 -17.66 1.90
CA SER A 82 3.54 -18.42 2.88
C SER A 82 2.40 -19.21 2.21
N ASP A 83 1.63 -18.57 1.32
CA ASP A 83 0.53 -19.22 0.61
C ASP A 83 1.04 -20.36 -0.29
N ILE A 84 2.16 -20.19 -1.00
CA ILE A 84 2.78 -21.27 -1.80
C ILE A 84 3.15 -22.45 -0.90
N SER A 85 3.79 -22.18 0.24
CA SER A 85 4.26 -23.21 1.17
C SER A 85 3.10 -23.97 1.80
N GLU A 86 2.05 -23.25 2.23
CA GLU A 86 0.83 -23.84 2.77
C GLU A 86 0.08 -24.67 1.73
N ARG A 87 -0.01 -24.17 0.49
CA ARG A 87 -0.71 -24.83 -0.60
C ARG A 87 0.02 -26.09 -1.06
N LEU A 88 1.34 -26.07 -1.15
CA LEU A 88 2.15 -27.26 -1.43
C LEU A 88 1.99 -28.32 -0.34
N LYS A 89 1.90 -27.91 0.91
CA LYS A 89 1.64 -28.80 2.04
C LYS A 89 0.21 -29.35 2.02
N GLY A 90 -0.79 -28.50 1.75
CA GLY A 90 -2.20 -28.87 1.81
C GLY A 90 -2.67 -29.69 0.61
N GLU A 91 -2.29 -29.29 -0.61
CA GLU A 91 -2.74 -29.94 -1.85
C GLU A 91 -1.85 -31.13 -2.23
N PHE A 92 -0.55 -31.10 -1.90
CA PHE A 92 0.42 -32.11 -2.36
C PHE A 92 1.16 -32.82 -1.22
N GLY A 93 0.97 -32.43 0.03
CA GLY A 93 1.71 -33.01 1.18
C GLY A 93 3.20 -32.65 1.19
N ILE A 94 3.63 -31.65 0.41
CA ILE A 94 5.05 -31.30 0.23
C ILE A 94 5.40 -30.13 1.13
N VAL A 95 6.38 -30.33 2.00
CA VAL A 95 7.00 -29.25 2.77
C VAL A 95 8.21 -28.73 2.01
N CYS A 96 8.10 -27.54 1.45
CA CYS A 96 9.22 -26.78 0.91
C CYS A 96 9.08 -25.30 1.24
N ASP A 97 10.21 -24.62 1.25
CA ASP A 97 10.26 -23.18 1.37
C ASP A 97 10.20 -22.57 -0.03
N ALA A 98 9.37 -21.55 -0.18
CA ALA A 98 9.27 -20.76 -1.40
C ALA A 98 9.90 -19.39 -1.17
N GLU A 99 10.67 -18.93 -2.14
CA GLU A 99 11.12 -17.55 -2.22
C GLU A 99 10.60 -16.92 -3.51
N VAL A 100 9.98 -15.75 -3.40
CA VAL A 100 9.26 -15.12 -4.50
C VAL A 100 9.95 -13.85 -4.94
N LEU A 101 10.11 -13.69 -6.24
CA LEU A 101 10.61 -12.46 -6.84
C LEU A 101 9.46 -11.77 -7.59
N LEU A 102 9.06 -10.61 -7.09
CA LEU A 102 7.99 -9.80 -7.68
C LEU A 102 8.55 -8.95 -8.82
N GLU A 103 7.75 -8.73 -9.86
CA GLU A 103 8.03 -7.74 -10.89
C GLU A 103 7.48 -6.38 -10.46
N ILE A 104 8.39 -5.42 -10.29
CA ILE A 104 8.08 -4.04 -9.90
C ILE A 104 8.51 -3.13 -11.06
N ASP A 105 7.59 -2.27 -11.49
CA ASP A 105 7.81 -1.29 -12.56
C ASP A 105 8.59 -0.06 -12.06
N GLU A 106 9.08 0.80 -12.95
CA GLU A 106 9.82 2.03 -12.61
C GLU A 106 9.00 2.98 -11.71
N GLN A 107 7.68 2.85 -11.75
CA GLN A 107 6.72 3.59 -10.91
C GLN A 107 6.38 2.88 -9.58
N HIS A 108 7.16 1.88 -9.16
CA HIS A 108 6.96 1.12 -7.91
C HIS A 108 5.61 0.40 -7.84
N LYS A 109 5.05 0.03 -9.00
CA LYS A 109 3.82 -0.78 -9.09
C LYS A 109 4.17 -2.26 -9.28
N ILE A 110 3.53 -3.11 -8.50
CA ILE A 110 3.66 -4.56 -8.58
C ILE A 110 2.86 -5.05 -9.78
N ARG A 111 3.53 -5.62 -10.79
CA ARG A 111 2.89 -6.19 -11.99
C ARG A 111 2.49 -7.64 -11.82
N GLY A 112 3.25 -8.39 -11.03
CA GLY A 112 3.00 -9.81 -10.79
C GLY A 112 4.19 -10.55 -10.20
N VAL A 113 4.12 -11.88 -10.22
CA VAL A 113 5.21 -12.76 -9.77
C VAL A 113 6.11 -13.09 -10.96
N LYS A 114 7.38 -12.67 -10.90
CA LYS A 114 8.36 -12.91 -11.96
C LYS A 114 8.97 -14.29 -11.89
N ARG A 115 9.31 -14.73 -10.68
CA ARG A 115 9.97 -16.02 -10.42
C ARG A 115 9.57 -16.54 -9.05
N ILE A 116 9.41 -17.85 -8.96
CA ILE A 116 9.29 -18.58 -7.70
C ILE A 116 10.51 -19.50 -7.60
N GLU A 117 11.26 -19.40 -6.52
CA GLU A 117 12.38 -20.28 -6.19
C GLU A 117 11.95 -21.23 -5.06
N LEU A 118 12.07 -22.53 -5.28
CA LEU A 118 11.68 -23.54 -4.32
C LEU A 118 12.91 -24.25 -3.75
N SER A 119 12.88 -24.61 -2.47
CA SER A 119 13.98 -25.34 -1.83
C SER A 119 14.08 -26.81 -2.24
N LYS A 120 13.03 -27.36 -2.89
CA LYS A 120 12.99 -28.75 -3.36
C LYS A 120 12.30 -28.88 -4.71
N LYS A 121 12.65 -29.96 -5.42
CA LYS A 121 11.98 -30.34 -6.65
C LYS A 121 10.57 -30.85 -6.33
N ILE A 122 9.57 -30.25 -6.97
CA ILE A 122 8.15 -30.57 -6.82
C ILE A 122 7.65 -31.30 -8.08
N PRO A 123 6.61 -32.13 -7.99
CA PRO A 123 6.06 -32.86 -9.13
C PRO A 123 5.40 -31.93 -10.15
N GLU A 124 5.34 -32.35 -11.43
CA GLU A 124 4.87 -31.49 -12.54
C GLU A 124 3.44 -30.97 -12.39
N ASN A 125 2.57 -31.74 -11.73
CA ASN A 125 1.21 -31.31 -11.39
C ASN A 125 1.20 -30.11 -10.42
N ALA A 126 2.09 -30.10 -9.43
CA ALA A 126 2.26 -28.96 -8.52
C ALA A 126 2.85 -27.75 -9.25
N ILE A 127 3.80 -27.97 -10.16
CA ILE A 127 4.36 -26.89 -11.01
C ILE A 127 3.24 -26.24 -11.84
N ALA A 128 2.45 -27.03 -12.56
CA ALA A 128 1.34 -26.53 -13.38
C ALA A 128 0.36 -25.72 -12.55
N ARG A 129 0.03 -26.20 -11.33
CA ARG A 129 -0.87 -25.50 -10.41
C ARG A 129 -0.31 -24.17 -9.93
N LEU A 130 0.97 -24.11 -9.58
CA LEU A 130 1.62 -22.86 -9.19
C LEU A 130 1.67 -21.85 -10.34
N LYS A 131 1.93 -22.30 -11.58
CA LYS A 131 1.91 -21.43 -12.76
C LYS A 131 0.52 -20.85 -13.01
N GLU A 132 -0.53 -21.65 -12.82
CA GLU A 132 -1.92 -21.23 -12.96
C GLU A 132 -2.32 -20.20 -11.89
N VAL A 133 -2.00 -20.47 -10.62
CA VAL A 133 -2.45 -19.64 -9.48
C VAL A 133 -1.70 -18.30 -9.43
N TYR A 134 -0.40 -18.29 -9.66
CA TYR A 134 0.43 -17.09 -9.51
C TYR A 134 0.82 -16.44 -10.84
N GLY A 135 0.41 -17.00 -11.97
CA GLY A 135 0.73 -16.49 -13.30
C GLY A 135 2.23 -16.46 -13.62
N CYS A 136 3.03 -17.26 -12.89
CA CYS A 136 4.48 -17.23 -12.98
C CYS A 136 4.98 -18.21 -14.04
N GLU A 137 5.76 -17.74 -15.02
CA GLU A 137 6.32 -18.62 -16.07
C GLU A 137 7.54 -19.41 -15.59
N ARG A 138 8.31 -18.87 -14.64
CA ARG A 138 9.62 -19.38 -14.22
C ARG A 138 9.60 -19.86 -12.77
N ILE A 139 9.65 -21.19 -12.60
CA ILE A 139 9.84 -21.85 -11.31
C ILE A 139 11.24 -22.46 -11.32
N GLU A 140 12.07 -22.06 -10.37
CA GLU A 140 13.46 -22.53 -10.24
C GLU A 140 13.68 -23.20 -8.89
N TYR A 141 14.76 -23.97 -8.81
CA TYR A 141 15.10 -24.71 -7.60
C TYR A 141 16.41 -24.19 -7.04
N LYS A 142 16.41 -23.79 -5.77
CA LYS A 142 17.65 -23.53 -5.04
C LYS A 142 18.31 -24.86 -4.75
N ILE A 143 19.28 -25.24 -5.58
CA ILE A 143 20.21 -26.33 -5.26
C ILE A 143 21.11 -25.78 -4.15
N LYS A 144 20.89 -26.23 -2.91
CA LYS A 144 21.85 -26.10 -1.81
C LYS A 144 22.74 -27.32 -1.78
#